data_AF-A0A0F2NZG8-F1
#
_entry.id   AF-A0A0F2NZG8-F1
#
_cell.length_a   1.000
_cell.length_b   1.000
_cell.length_c   1.000
_cell.angle_alpha   90.00
_cell.angle_beta   90.00
_cell.angle_gamma   90.00
#
_symmetry.space_group_name_H-M   'P 1'
#
loop_
_entity.id
_entity.type
_entity.pdbx_description
1 polymer ?
#
loop_
_entity_poly.entity_id
_entity_poly.type
_entity_poly.pdbx_seq_one_letter_code
_entity_poly.pdbx_strand_id
1 'polypeptide(L)' 'MTDFIYWLGDFFYTIFKPLIWLGETPYFNLNVAFIILGFVGLFVWLKMQAKFNKEAEEKGTLK' A
#
# COMPACT_ATOMS: atom_id res chain seq x y z
N MET A 1 21.08 30.23 6.90
CA MET A 1 19.79 29.60 6.56
C MET A 1 19.95 28.56 5.46
N THR A 2 20.64 28.87 4.37
CA THR A 2 20.89 27.93 3.26
C THR A 2 21.60 26.65 3.72
N ASP A 3 22.59 26.75 4.61
CA ASP A 3 23.34 25.59 5.11
C ASP A 3 22.48 24.61 5.92
N PHE A 4 21.51 25.15 6.69
CA PHE A 4 20.56 24.33 7.43
C PHE A 4 19.63 23.55 6.49
N ILE A 5 19.21 24.18 5.38
CA ILE A 5 18.36 23.53 4.36
C ILE A 5 19.13 22.40 3.67
N TYR A 6 20.40 22.62 3.30
CA TYR A 6 21.23 21.57 2.71
C TYR A 6 21.50 20.42 3.68
N TRP A 7 21.85 20.73 4.92
CA TRP A 7 22.04 19.71 5.96
C TRP A 7 20.78 18.88 6.19
N LEU A 8 19.61 19.53 6.23
CA LEU A 8 18.33 18.84 6.40
C LEU A 8 18.02 17.95 5.19
N GLY A 9 18.35 18.42 3.97
CA GLY A 9 18.27 17.64 2.74
C GLY A 9 19.15 16.38 2.79
N ASP A 10 20.41 16.51 3.19
CA ASP A 10 21.35 15.39 3.31
C ASP A 10 20.93 14.40 4.39
N PHE A 11 20.39 14.89 5.52
CA PHE A 11 19.83 14.06 6.57
C PHE A 11 18.68 13.19 6.06
N PHE A 12 17.70 13.79 5.39
CA PHE A 12 16.57 13.05 4.81
C PHE A 12 17.01 12.12 3.69
N TYR A 13 17.92 12.56 2.82
CA TYR A 13 18.49 11.70 1.78
C TYR A 13 19.16 10.47 2.39
N THR A 14 19.95 10.63 3.45
CA THR A 14 20.63 9.52 4.12
C THR A 14 19.64 8.52 4.73
N ILE A 15 18.58 9.02 5.37
CA ILE A 15 17.54 8.17 5.98
C ILE A 15 16.73 7.43 4.92
N PHE A 16 16.36 8.09 3.82
CA PHE A 16 15.46 7.51 2.82
C PHE A 16 16.17 6.81 1.66
N LYS A 17 17.47 7.01 1.45
CA LYS A 17 18.24 6.34 0.39
C LYS A 17 18.09 4.81 0.40
N PRO A 18 18.07 4.11 1.55
CA PRO A 18 17.82 2.67 1.57
C PRO A 18 16.44 2.27 1.04
N LEU A 19 15.42 3.14 1.13
CA LEU A 19 14.08 2.86 0.61
C LEU A 19 14.03 2.89 -0.92
N ILE A 20 14.94 3.58 -1.59
CA ILE A 20 15.03 3.61 -3.07
C ILE A 20 15.23 2.18 -3.60
N TRP A 21 16.03 1.36 -2.88
CA TRP A 21 16.25 -0.03 -3.24
C TRP A 21 14.95 -0.85 -3.28
N LEU A 22 13.93 -0.51 -2.48
CA LEU A 22 12.64 -1.20 -2.51
C LEU A 22 11.88 -0.97 -3.82
N GLY A 23 12.08 0.19 -4.46
CA GLY A 23 11.39 0.57 -5.69
C GLY A 23 12.15 0.30 -6.98
N GLU A 24 13.49 0.22 -6.92
CA GLU A 24 14.36 0.16 -8.10
C GLU A 24 15.04 -1.22 -8.32
N THR A 25 14.78 -2.22 -7.47
CA THR A 25 15.38 -3.55 -7.66
C THR A 25 14.90 -4.21 -8.96
N PRO A 26 15.81 -4.56 -9.91
CA PRO A 26 15.44 -5.10 -11.22
C PRO A 26 14.69 -6.43 -11.16
N TYR A 27 14.96 -7.23 -10.11
CA TYR A 27 14.41 -8.57 -9.94
C TYR A 27 13.21 -8.64 -9.00
N PHE A 28 12.98 -7.59 -8.20
CA PHE A 28 11.90 -7.55 -7.23
C PHE A 28 11.49 -6.10 -6.95
N ASN A 29 10.46 -5.62 -7.64
CA ASN A 29 9.93 -4.28 -7.41
C ASN A 29 8.80 -4.35 -6.37
N LEU A 30 9.04 -3.84 -5.15
CA LEU A 30 8.04 -3.87 -4.09
C LEU A 30 6.79 -3.05 -4.42
N ASN A 31 6.92 -1.99 -5.22
CA ASN A 31 5.74 -1.23 -5.66
C ASN A 31 4.81 -2.11 -6.49
N VAL A 32 5.37 -2.91 -7.41
CA VAL A 32 4.58 -3.87 -8.20
C VAL A 32 3.94 -4.93 -7.30
N ALA A 33 4.67 -5.44 -6.31
CA ALA A 33 4.13 -6.39 -5.34
C ALA A 33 2.97 -5.79 -4.54
N PHE A 34 3.10 -4.55 -4.04
CA PHE A 34 2.02 -3.86 -3.33
C PHE A 34 0.81 -3.58 -4.22
N ILE A 35 1.02 -3.21 -5.49
CA ILE A 35 -0.08 -3.03 -6.45
C ILE A 35 -0.83 -4.35 -6.65
N ILE A 36 -0.11 -5.46 -6.87
CA ILE A 36 -0.72 -6.78 -7.05
C ILE A 36 -1.48 -7.20 -5.79
N LEU A 37 -0.87 -7.04 -4.60
CA LEU A 37 -1.51 -7.37 -3.33
C LEU A 37 -2.76 -6.52 -3.08
N GLY A 38 -2.70 -5.22 -3.34
CA GLY A 38 -3.84 -4.32 -3.24
C GLY A 38 -4.97 -4.71 -4.19
N PHE A 39 -4.63 -5.05 -5.44
CA PHE A 39 -5.59 -5.51 -6.43
C PHE A 39 -6.24 -6.83 -6.00
N VAL A 40 -5.45 -7.86 -5.68
CA VAL A 40 -5.98 -9.17 -5.21
C VAL A 40 -6.82 -8.99 -3.93
N GLY A 41 -6.34 -8.18 -2.99
CA GLY A 41 -7.04 -7.85 -1.75
C GLY A 41 -8.41 -7.22 -2.01
N LEU A 42 -8.51 -6.31 -2.99
CA LEU A 42 -9.78 -5.70 -3.38
C LEU A 42 -10.79 -6.75 -3.85
N PHE A 43 -10.40 -7.68 -4.73
CA PHE A 43 -11.32 -8.72 -5.21
C PHE A 43 -11.73 -9.70 -4.11
N VAL A 44 -10.80 -10.07 -3.22
CA VAL A 44 -11.12 -10.87 -2.05
C VAL A 44 -12.12 -10.14 -1.15
N TRP A 45 -11.90 -8.85 -0.90
CA TRP A 45 -12.80 -8.05 -0.08
C TRP A 45 -14.19 -7.93 -0.71
N LEU A 46 -14.30 -7.63 -2.00
CA LEU A 46 -15.57 -7.57 -2.71
C LEU A 46 -16.33 -8.90 -2.66
N LYS A 47 -15.62 -10.03 -2.78
CA LYS A 47 -16.22 -11.37 -2.65
C LYS A 47 -16.78 -11.60 -1.25
N MET A 48 -16.05 -11.20 -0.20
CA MET A 48 -16.52 -11.32 1.18
C MET A 48 -17.70 -10.39 1.43
N GLN A 49 -17.65 -9.15 0.96
CA GLN A 49 -18.74 -8.19 1.08
C GLN A 49 -20.03 -8.73 0.43
N ALA A 50 -19.94 -9.29 -0.79
CA ALA A 50 -21.09 -9.91 -1.45
C ALA A 50 -21.68 -11.06 -0.63
N LYS A 51 -20.84 -11.92 -0.03
CA LYS A 51 -21.28 -12.99 0.85
C LYS A 51 -22.02 -12.46 2.08
N PHE A 52 -21.44 -11.49 2.79
CA PHE A 52 -22.04 -10.94 4.00
C PHE A 52 -23.32 -10.14 3.73
N ASN A 53 -23.39 -9.44 2.60
CA ASN A 53 -24.61 -8.78 2.17
C ASN A 53 -25.74 -9.80 1.94
N LYS A 54 -25.46 -10.90 1.24
CA LYS A 54 -26.44 -11.97 1.04
C LYS A 54 -26.91 -12.57 2.36
N GLU A 55 -26.00 -12.89 3.27
CA GLU A 55 -26.35 -13.42 4.59
C GLU A 55 -27.20 -12.44 5.42
N ALA A 56 -26.92 -11.13 5.33
CA ALA A 56 -27.68 -10.12 6.04
C ALA A 56 -29.05 -9.87 5.43
N GLU A 57 -29.22 -10.05 4.11
CA GLU A 57 -30.51 -10.03 3.42
C GLU A 57 -31.37 -11.22 3.86
N GLU A 58 -30.81 -12.44 3.87
CA GLU A 58 -31.49 -13.66 4.32
C GLU A 58 -31.92 -13.59 5.79
N LYS A 59 -31.13 -12.93 6.64
CA LYS A 59 -31.41 -12.77 8.07
C LYS A 59 -32.25 -11.53 8.41
N GLY A 60 -32.60 -10.70 7.43
CA GLY A 60 -33.33 -9.45 7.65
C GLY A 60 -32.55 -8.42 8.50
N THR A 61 -31.22 -8.54 8.57
CA THR A 61 -30.35 -7.61 9.30
C THR A 61 -29.75 -6.52 8.42
N LEU A 62 -30.02 -6.56 7.11
CA LEU A 62 -29.75 -5.45 6.21
C LEU A 62 -30.69 -4.29 6.57
N LYS A 63 -30.13 -3.16 6.99
CA LYS A 63 -30.88 -1.92 7.24
C LYS A 63 -31.04 -1.12 5.97
#